data_AF-A0A2V6XFW8-F1
#
_entry.id   AF-A0A2V6XFW8-F1
#
_cell.length_a   1.000
_cell.length_b   1.000
_cell.length_c   1.000
_cell.angle_alpha   90.00
_cell.angle_beta   90.00
_cell.angle_gamma   90.00
#
_symmetry.space_group_name_H-M   'P 1'
#
loop_
_entity.id
_entity.type
_entity.pdbx_description
1 polymer ?
#
loop_
_entity_poly.entity_id
_entity_poly.type
_entity_poly.pdbx_seq_one_letter_code
_entity_poly.pdbx_strand_id
1 'polypeptide(L)'
;MKIVTDLERIGDQAVNIAQRTIELNPEPQLKPYVDLPRMAEKAQRMVKESLDAFVSRDTDLARRVCGEDADVDALKEQIFRELLTYMMEDPKTIPRAIRLILVSRFLERVADHATNIAEMVVYLVESKMVRHMLA
;
A
#
# COMPACT_ATOMS: atom_id res chain seq x y z
N MET A 1 17.23 -0.99 -14.85
CA MET A 1 15.88 -0.58 -15.33
C MET A 1 14.80 -1.33 -14.56
N LYS A 2 14.79 -1.23 -13.21
CA LYS A 2 13.84 -1.96 -12.35
C LYS A 2 12.79 -1.03 -11.71
N ILE A 3 13.16 0.19 -11.33
CA ILE A 3 12.25 1.22 -10.76
C ILE A 3 11.09 1.56 -11.71
N VAL A 4 11.33 1.61 -13.02
CA VAL A 4 10.27 1.90 -14.02
C VAL A 4 9.15 0.86 -13.95
N THR A 5 9.50 -0.41 -13.70
CA THR A 5 8.51 -1.47 -13.53
C THR A 5 7.72 -1.28 -12.24
N ASP A 6 8.37 -0.99 -11.11
CA ASP A 6 7.65 -0.73 -9.85
C ASP A 6 6.70 0.48 -9.96
N LEU A 7 7.10 1.54 -10.66
CA LEU A 7 6.22 2.69 -10.95
C LEU A 7 5.01 2.33 -11.82
N GLU A 8 5.19 1.52 -12.86
CA GLU A 8 4.09 1.01 -13.67
C GLU A 8 3.12 0.18 -12.83
N ARG A 9 3.64 -0.68 -11.95
CA ARG A 9 2.82 -1.48 -11.03
C ARG A 9 2.05 -0.65 -10.02
N ILE A 10 2.62 0.45 -9.52
CA ILE A 10 1.90 1.42 -8.67
C ILE A 10 0.73 2.02 -9.47
N GLY A 11 0.96 2.38 -10.72
CA GLY A 11 -0.09 2.83 -11.64
C GLY A 11 -1.22 1.81 -11.81
N ASP A 12 -0.88 0.54 -12.03
CA ASP A 12 -1.86 -0.55 -12.11
C ASP A 12 -2.71 -0.67 -10.85
N GLN A 13 -2.10 -0.55 -9.67
CA GLN A 13 -2.84 -0.58 -8.40
C GLN A 13 -3.80 0.60 -8.27
N ALA A 14 -3.38 1.80 -8.70
CA ALA A 14 -4.25 2.98 -8.69
C ALA A 14 -5.48 2.79 -9.60
N VAL A 15 -5.30 2.17 -10.78
CA VAL A 15 -6.41 1.81 -11.68
C VAL A 15 -7.35 0.81 -11.00
N ASN A 16 -6.81 -0.22 -10.33
CA ASN A 16 -7.61 -1.21 -9.61
C ASN A 16 -8.43 -0.59 -8.47
N ILE A 17 -7.86 0.38 -7.74
CA ILE A 17 -8.57 1.14 -6.69
C ILE A 17 -9.71 1.96 -7.30
N ALA A 18 -9.44 2.68 -8.40
CA ALA A 18 -10.45 3.48 -9.09
C ALA A 18 -11.63 2.60 -9.56
N GLN A 19 -11.33 1.44 -10.13
CA GLN A 19 -12.35 0.48 -10.59
C GLN A 19 -13.24 0.00 -9.43
N ARG A 20 -12.67 -0.36 -8.28
CA ARG A 20 -13.45 -0.75 -7.08
C ARG A 20 -14.26 0.41 -6.51
N THR A 21 -13.73 1.63 -6.58
CA THR A 21 -14.43 2.84 -6.13
C THR A 21 -15.67 3.08 -6.98
N ILE A 22 -15.57 2.94 -8.31
CA ILE A 22 -16.71 3.05 -9.23
C ILE A 22 -17.78 1.99 -8.91
N GLU A 23 -17.37 0.76 -8.64
CA GLU A 23 -18.28 -0.33 -8.24
C GLU A 23 -18.96 -0.11 -6.89
N LEU A 24 -18.31 0.60 -5.97
CA LEU A 24 -18.84 0.93 -4.64
C LEU A 24 -19.73 2.18 -4.63
N ASN A 25 -19.56 3.10 -5.58
CA ASN A 25 -20.28 4.36 -5.61
C ASN A 25 -21.83 4.27 -5.66
N PRO A 26 -22.46 3.28 -6.35
CA PRO A 26 -23.92 3.14 -6.33
C PRO A 26 -24.46 2.49 -5.05
N GLU A 27 -23.59 1.93 -4.21
CA GLU A 27 -23.96 1.22 -2.99
C GLU A 27 -24.00 2.17 -1.79
N PRO A 28 -24.89 1.96 -0.80
CA PRO A 28 -24.83 2.72 0.44
C PRO A 28 -23.51 2.44 1.16
N GLN A 29 -22.91 3.51 1.71
CA GLN A 29 -21.67 3.42 2.46
C GLN A 29 -21.79 2.39 3.58
N LEU A 30 -20.85 1.44 3.64
CA LEU A 30 -20.89 0.37 4.64
C LEU A 30 -20.54 0.89 6.03
N LYS A 31 -19.54 1.77 6.12
CA LYS A 31 -19.00 2.34 7.35
C LYS A 31 -18.24 3.64 7.07
N PRO A 32 -17.99 4.48 8.08
CA PRO A 32 -17.02 5.56 7.97
C PRO A 32 -15.63 5.03 7.58
N TYR A 33 -15.02 5.63 6.55
CA TYR A 33 -13.69 5.25 6.09
C TYR A 33 -12.64 6.13 6.78
N VAL A 34 -12.08 5.64 7.89
CA VAL A 34 -11.01 6.32 8.63
C VAL A 34 -9.64 5.72 8.30
N ASP A 35 -9.53 4.39 8.42
CA ASP A 35 -8.25 3.70 8.22
C ASP A 35 -7.83 3.60 6.75
N LEU A 36 -8.78 3.49 5.82
CA LEU A 36 -8.48 3.44 4.38
C LEU A 36 -7.79 4.73 3.87
N PRO A 37 -8.33 5.94 4.13
CA PRO A 37 -7.63 7.18 3.78
C PRO A 37 -6.26 7.31 4.45
N ARG A 38 -6.15 6.96 5.74
CA ARG A 38 -4.87 6.97 6.46
C ARG A 38 -3.84 6.02 5.83
N MET A 39 -4.27 4.84 5.41
CA MET A 39 -3.42 3.87 4.70
C MET A 39 -2.98 4.42 3.33
N ALA A 40 -3.88 5.10 2.61
CA ALA A 40 -3.58 5.74 1.34
C ALA A 40 -2.54 6.87 1.47
N GLU A 41 -2.69 7.73 2.47
CA GLU A 41 -1.72 8.79 2.76
C GLU A 41 -0.32 8.24 3.09
N LYS A 42 -0.26 7.14 3.85
CA LYS A 42 1.01 6.45 4.14
C LYS A 42 1.64 5.86 2.87
N ALA A 43 0.88 5.11 2.08
CA ALA A 43 1.38 4.52 0.83
C ALA A 43 1.87 5.61 -0.16
N GLN A 44 1.13 6.71 -0.29
CA GLN A 44 1.54 7.86 -1.12
C GLN A 44 2.83 8.51 -0.62
N ARG A 45 2.98 8.67 0.70
CA ARG A 45 4.23 9.19 1.30
C ARG A 45 5.40 8.24 1.02
N MET A 46 5.23 6.93 1.21
CA MET A 46 6.27 5.94 0.92
C MET A 46 6.72 6.01 -0.54
N VAL A 47 5.79 6.12 -1.50
CA VAL A 47 6.13 6.29 -2.93
C VAL A 47 6.96 7.56 -3.13
N LYS A 48 6.51 8.69 -2.59
CA LYS A 48 7.22 9.96 -2.71
C LYS A 48 8.64 9.86 -2.14
N GLU A 49 8.76 9.39 -0.90
CA GLU A 49 10.03 9.29 -0.19
C GLU A 49 10.98 8.27 -0.83
N SER A 50 10.47 7.17 -1.40
CA SER A 50 11.30 6.22 -2.15
C SER A 50 11.93 6.86 -3.40
N LEU A 51 11.19 7.74 -4.08
CA LEU A 51 11.68 8.48 -5.24
C LEU A 51 12.64 9.61 -4.84
N ASP A 52 12.32 10.34 -3.77
CA ASP A 52 13.19 11.37 -3.20
C ASP A 52 14.54 10.75 -2.77
N ALA A 53 14.51 9.60 -2.10
CA ALA A 53 15.70 8.82 -1.73
C ALA A 53 16.51 8.38 -2.97
N PHE A 54 15.83 7.95 -4.03
CA PHE A 54 16.49 7.55 -5.26
C PHE A 54 17.22 8.71 -5.95
N VAL A 55 16.56 9.87 -6.07
CA VAL A 55 17.14 11.07 -6.71
C VAL A 55 18.31 11.62 -5.90
N SER A 56 18.16 11.69 -4.58
CA SER A 56 19.18 12.21 -3.67
C SER A 56 20.27 11.20 -3.30
N ARG A 57 20.09 9.92 -3.65
CA ARG A 57 20.93 8.79 -3.21
C ARG A 57 21.01 8.67 -1.68
N ASP A 58 19.93 9.02 -0.99
CA ASP A 58 19.82 8.98 0.46
C ASP A 58 19.40 7.59 0.94
N THR A 59 20.36 6.82 1.48
CA THR A 59 20.09 5.47 1.99
C THR A 59 19.39 5.44 3.33
N ASP A 60 19.47 6.51 4.12
CA ASP A 60 18.78 6.61 5.41
C ASP A 60 17.29 6.88 5.20
N LEU A 61 16.93 7.74 4.25
CA LEU A 61 15.54 7.89 3.81
C LEU A 61 15.00 6.58 3.22
N ALA A 62 15.77 5.89 2.38
CA ALA A 62 15.35 4.59 1.84
C ALA A 62 15.06 3.55 2.93
N ARG A 63 15.93 3.42 3.94
CA ARG A 63 15.70 2.52 5.07
C ARG A 63 14.47 2.88 5.89
N ARG A 64 14.19 4.17 6.07
CA ARG A 64 12.97 4.63 6.74
C ARG A 64 11.73 4.16 5.98
N VAL A 65 11.71 4.33 4.66
CA VAL A 65 10.59 3.84 3.82
C VAL A 65 10.38 2.33 4.00
N CYS A 66 11.45 1.53 3.97
CA CYS A 66 11.34 0.09 4.23
C CYS A 66 10.73 -0.23 5.62
N GLY A 67 11.00 0.58 6.64
CA GLY A 67 10.41 0.42 7.96
C GLY A 67 8.94 0.86 8.07
N GLU A 68 8.48 1.78 7.22
CA GLU A 68 7.09 2.25 7.22
C GLU A 68 6.10 1.19 6.70
N ASP A 69 6.58 0.19 5.96
CA ASP A 69 5.77 -0.87 5.35
C ASP A 69 4.97 -1.68 6.40
N ALA A 70 5.60 -1.94 7.56
CA ALA A 70 4.97 -2.63 8.67
C ALA A 70 3.71 -1.91 9.21
N ASP A 71 3.68 -0.57 9.15
CA ASP A 71 2.50 0.21 9.54
C ASP A 71 1.35 0.04 8.53
N VAL A 72 1.68 -0.07 7.24
CA VAL A 72 0.69 -0.28 6.16
C VAL A 72 0.09 -1.67 6.27
N ASP A 73 0.92 -2.69 6.53
CA ASP A 73 0.48 -4.05 6.79
C ASP A 73 -0.43 -4.15 8.02
N ALA A 74 -0.06 -3.49 9.11
CA ALA A 74 -0.90 -3.44 10.31
C ALA A 74 -2.27 -2.80 10.04
N LEU A 75 -2.33 -1.74 9.23
CA LEU A 75 -3.59 -1.11 8.81
C LEU A 75 -4.43 -2.01 7.91
N LYS A 76 -3.81 -2.70 6.93
CA LYS A 76 -4.49 -3.67 6.07
C LYS A 76 -5.20 -4.74 6.89
N GLU A 77 -4.47 -5.30 7.85
CA GLU A 77 -4.95 -6.35 8.72
C GLU A 77 -6.05 -5.85 9.70
N GLN A 78 -5.93 -4.61 10.20
CA GLN A 78 -6.99 -3.97 10.99
C GLN A 78 -8.28 -3.80 10.17
N ILE A 79 -8.17 -3.27 8.94
CA ILE A 79 -9.31 -3.09 8.02
C ILE A 79 -9.97 -4.43 7.71
N PHE A 80 -9.17 -5.49 7.47
CA PHE A 80 -9.67 -6.82 7.20
C PHE A 80 -10.52 -7.36 8.36
N ARG A 81 -10.00 -7.30 9.59
CA ARG A 81 -10.74 -7.75 10.79
C ARG A 81 -12.01 -6.96 11.03
N GLU A 82 -11.98 -5.65 10.85
CA GLU A 82 -13.16 -4.80 10.98
C GLU A 82 -14.22 -5.17 9.92
N LEU A 83 -13.82 -5.40 8.67
CA LEU A 83 -14.77 -5.77 7.62
C LEU A 83 -15.38 -7.17 7.83
N LEU A 84 -14.65 -8.09 8.48
CA LEU A 84 -15.22 -9.38 8.88
C LEU A 84 -16.38 -9.22 9.88
N THR A 85 -16.33 -8.27 10.81
CA THR A 85 -17.43 -8.10 11.77
C THR A 85 -18.71 -7.66 11.06
N TYR A 86 -18.61 -6.77 10.07
CA TYR A 86 -19.75 -6.39 9.22
C TYR A 86 -20.32 -7.59 8.43
N MET A 87 -19.46 -8.44 7.87
CA MET A 87 -19.89 -9.64 7.13
C MET A 87 -20.60 -10.65 8.03
N MET A 88 -20.14 -10.81 9.28
CA MET A 88 -20.74 -11.71 10.26
C MET A 88 -22.08 -11.19 10.79
N GLU A 89 -22.24 -9.87 10.91
CA GLU A 89 -23.47 -9.23 11.38
C GLU A 89 -24.59 -9.26 10.31
N ASP A 90 -24.25 -8.95 9.06
CA ASP A 90 -25.19 -9.01 7.94
C ASP A 90 -24.52 -9.52 6.65
N PRO A 91 -24.87 -10.73 6.16
CA PRO A 91 -24.34 -11.29 4.93
C PRO A 91 -24.55 -10.43 3.67
N LYS A 92 -25.53 -9.51 3.67
CA LYS A 92 -25.72 -8.57 2.54
C LYS A 92 -24.58 -7.55 2.43
N THR A 93 -23.75 -7.39 3.46
CA THR A 93 -22.58 -6.49 3.43
C THR A 93 -21.39 -7.09 2.69
N ILE A 94 -21.35 -8.42 2.51
CA ILE A 94 -20.21 -9.18 1.95
C ILE A 94 -19.69 -8.56 0.64
N PRO A 95 -20.52 -8.24 -0.37
CA PRO A 95 -20.00 -7.67 -1.62
C PRO A 95 -19.29 -6.33 -1.43
N ARG A 96 -19.81 -5.45 -0.55
CA ARG A 96 -19.21 -4.14 -0.26
C ARG A 96 -17.92 -4.31 0.54
N ALA A 97 -17.94 -5.17 1.54
CA ALA A 97 -16.79 -5.46 2.38
C ALA A 97 -15.63 -6.10 1.58
N ILE A 98 -15.91 -7.05 0.67
CA ILE A 98 -14.89 -7.63 -0.23
C ILE A 98 -14.23 -6.54 -1.09
N ARG A 99 -15.00 -5.61 -1.66
CA ARG A 99 -14.43 -4.51 -2.47
C ARG A 99 -13.52 -3.60 -1.64
N LEU A 100 -13.89 -3.28 -0.41
CA LEU A 100 -13.06 -2.50 0.51
C LEU A 100 -11.78 -3.25 0.92
N ILE A 101 -11.86 -4.57 1.16
CA ILE A 101 -10.68 -5.41 1.38
C ILE A 101 -9.74 -5.34 0.17
N LEU A 102 -10.28 -5.44 -1.05
CA LEU A 102 -9.47 -5.32 -2.27
C LEU A 102 -8.79 -3.95 -2.38
N VAL A 103 -9.48 -2.85 -2.04
CA VAL A 103 -8.86 -1.52 -2.00
C VAL A 103 -7.70 -1.48 -1.00
N SER A 104 -7.88 -2.00 0.22
CA SER A 104 -6.79 -2.05 1.21
C SER A 104 -5.60 -2.88 0.71
N ARG A 105 -5.86 -4.01 0.04
CA ARG A 105 -4.81 -4.83 -0.58
C ARG A 105 -4.06 -4.07 -1.67
N PHE A 106 -4.76 -3.34 -2.53
CA PHE A 106 -4.08 -2.57 -3.58
C PHE A 106 -3.23 -1.43 -3.01
N LEU A 107 -3.64 -0.82 -1.90
CA LEU A 107 -2.83 0.17 -1.18
C LEU A 107 -1.57 -0.45 -0.57
N GLU A 108 -1.66 -1.66 0.00
CA GLU A 108 -0.48 -2.38 0.48
C GLU A 108 0.47 -2.71 -0.67
N ARG A 109 -0.03 -3.17 -1.81
CA ARG A 109 0.84 -3.40 -2.99
C ARG A 109 1.52 -2.12 -3.49
N VAL A 110 0.91 -0.95 -3.33
CA VAL A 110 1.58 0.34 -3.62
C VAL A 110 2.75 0.56 -2.65
N ALA A 111 2.57 0.25 -1.36
CA ALA A 111 3.62 0.32 -0.35
C ALA A 111 4.75 -0.69 -0.63
N ASP A 112 4.43 -1.95 -0.98
CA ASP A 112 5.41 -2.96 -1.40
C ASP A 112 6.31 -2.46 -2.53
N HIS A 113 5.71 -1.85 -3.57
CA HIS A 113 6.45 -1.32 -4.71
C HIS A 113 7.31 -0.12 -4.31
N ALA A 114 6.86 0.73 -3.38
CA ALA A 114 7.70 1.79 -2.82
C ALA A 114 8.89 1.22 -2.03
N THR A 115 8.67 0.16 -1.25
CA THR A 115 9.72 -0.57 -0.52
C THR A 115 10.73 -1.17 -1.49
N ASN A 116 10.30 -1.81 -2.59
CA ASN A 116 11.21 -2.31 -3.63
C ASN A 116 12.10 -1.22 -4.23
N ILE A 117 11.54 -0.03 -4.48
CA ILE A 117 12.31 1.12 -4.98
C ILE A 117 13.34 1.53 -3.93
N ALA A 118 12.94 1.67 -2.66
CA ALA A 118 13.82 2.04 -1.57
C ALA A 118 14.97 1.03 -1.34
N GLU A 119 14.68 -0.27 -1.31
CA GLU A 119 15.70 -1.32 -1.23
C GLU A 119 16.74 -1.21 -2.35
N MET A 120 16.30 -0.82 -3.54
CA MET A 120 17.18 -0.61 -4.69
C MET A 120 18.10 0.59 -4.52
N VAL A 121 17.65 1.66 -3.85
CA VAL A 121 18.50 2.81 -3.50
C VAL A 121 19.65 2.34 -2.61
N VAL A 122 19.33 1.59 -1.55
CA VAL A 122 20.36 1.07 -0.62
C VAL A 122 21.35 0.18 -1.35
N TYR A 123 20.84 -0.71 -2.22
CA TYR A 123 21.69 -1.56 -3.06
C TYR A 123 22.60 -0.74 -3.99
N LEU A 124 22.05 0.28 -4.67
CA LEU A 124 22.77 1.08 -5.66
C LEU A 124 23.91 1.89 -5.03
N VAL A 125 23.69 2.43 -3.82
CA VAL A 125 24.65 3.30 -3.15
C VAL A 125 25.69 2.51 -2.37
N GLU A 126 25.29 1.47 -1.66
CA GLU A 126 26.18 0.74 -0.74
C GLU A 126 26.79 -0.53 -1.34
N SER A 127 26.33 -0.96 -2.53
CA SER A 127 26.71 -2.25 -3.14
C SER A 127 26.47 -3.47 -2.23
N LYS A 128 25.63 -3.33 -1.20
CA LYS A 128 25.22 -4.40 -0.29
C LYS A 128 23.84 -4.89 -0.70
N MET A 129 23.69 -6.21 -0.83
CA MET A 129 22.40 -6.84 -1.09
C MET A 129 21.56 -6.78 0.20
N VAL A 130 20.49 -5.98 0.23
CA VAL A 130 19.63 -5.80 1.43
C VAL A 130 18.38 -6.70 1.41
N ARG A 131 18.20 -7.52 0.38
CA ARG A 131 17.03 -8.42 0.29
C ARG A 131 16.98 -9.39 1.50
N HIS A 132 15.86 -9.35 2.24
CA HIS A 132 15.50 -10.27 3.33
C HIS A 132 16.43 -10.31 4.57
N MET A 133 16.93 -9.16 5.04
CA MET A 133 17.65 -9.10 6.34
C MET A 133 16.83 -8.52 7.52
N LEU A 134 15.55 -8.17 7.32
CA LEU A 134 14.71 -7.57 8.37
C LEU A 134 13.39 -8.36 8.61
N ALA A 135 13.44 -9.69 8.43
CA ALA A 135 12.33 -10.57 8.81
C ALA A 135 12.45 -10.98 10.29
#